data_AF-A0A0F8EX52-F1
#
_entry.id   AF-A0A0F8EX52-F1
#
_cell.length_a   1.000
_cell.length_b   1.000
_cell.length_c   1.000
_cell.angle_alpha   90.00
_cell.angle_beta   90.00
_cell.angle_gamma   90.00
#
_symmetry.space_group_name_H-M   'P 1'
#
loop_
_entity.id
_entity.type
_entity.pdbx_description
1 polymer ?
#
loop_
_entity_poly.entity_id
_entity_poly.type
_entity_poly.pdbx_seq_one_letter_code
_entity_poly.pdbx_strand_id
1 'polypeptide(L)'
;MDKEAYKKTLNKQKRNRKTSLCCVICGEDDPDVIEMHHPYGRNNSDQVQPLCKNCHSKITREQNKLSPKARSGNASPEQKRAFQIVSIGALLTELGTQLIDVGNEMMQNV
;
A
#
# COMPACT_ATOMS: atom_id res chain seq x y z
N MET A 1 -15.76 -13.70 10.23
CA MET A 1 -14.35 -13.80 10.66
C MET A 1 -14.33 -14.49 12.01
N ASP A 2 -13.50 -15.51 12.20
CA ASP A 2 -13.37 -16.17 13.51
C ASP A 2 -12.74 -15.21 14.54
N LYS A 3 -13.03 -15.41 15.83
CA LYS A 3 -12.56 -14.55 16.93
C LYS A 3 -11.02 -14.50 17.01
N GLU A 4 -10.34 -15.59 16.70
CA GLU A 4 -8.87 -15.65 16.69
C GLU A 4 -8.30 -14.87 15.51
N ALA A 5 -8.86 -15.03 14.31
CA ALA A 5 -8.49 -14.24 13.14
C ALA A 5 -8.71 -12.73 13.37
N TYR A 6 -9.80 -12.34 14.03
CA TYR A 6 -10.08 -10.95 14.39
C TYR A 6 -9.05 -10.39 15.38
N LYS A 7 -8.77 -11.12 16.47
CA LYS A 7 -7.78 -10.72 17.48
C LYS A 7 -6.36 -10.61 16.91
N LYS A 8 -5.99 -11.55 16.03
CA LYS A 8 -4.70 -11.53 15.31
C LYS A 8 -4.59 -10.31 14.39
N THR A 9 -5.67 -9.92 13.74
CA THR A 9 -5.74 -8.74 12.86
C THR A 9 -5.59 -7.45 13.68
N LEU A 10 -6.33 -7.31 14.78
CA LEU A 10 -6.21 -6.17 15.68
C LEU A 10 -4.81 -6.04 16.29
N ASN A 11 -4.18 -7.14 16.69
CA ASN A 11 -2.83 -7.10 17.25
C ASN A 11 -1.78 -6.66 16.22
N LYS A 12 -1.95 -7.01 14.93
CA LYS A 12 -1.07 -6.49 13.86
C LYS A 12 -1.18 -4.97 13.68
N GLN A 13 -2.34 -4.40 14.02
CA GLN A 13 -2.64 -2.98 13.93
C GLN A 13 -2.33 -2.20 15.22
N LYS A 14 -1.91 -2.86 16.30
CA LYS A 14 -1.53 -2.16 17.53
C LYS A 14 -0.20 -1.44 17.35
N ARG A 15 -0.18 -0.15 17.66
CA ARG A 15 1.00 0.72 17.78
C ARG A 15 0.86 1.50 19.09
N ASN A 16 1.92 1.60 19.89
CA ASN A 16 1.88 2.31 21.18
C ASN A 16 0.70 1.92 22.09
N ARG A 17 0.37 0.61 22.14
CA ARG A 17 -0.76 0.02 22.90
C ARG A 17 -2.17 0.45 22.44
N LYS A 18 -2.29 1.25 21.38
CA LYS A 18 -3.55 1.60 20.72
C LYS A 18 -3.65 0.94 19.36
N THR A 19 -4.86 0.63 18.91
CA THR A 19 -5.08 0.16 17.54
C THR A 19 -5.20 1.41 16.66
N SER A 20 -4.25 1.62 15.74
CA SER A 20 -4.32 2.70 14.76
C SER A 20 -4.29 2.15 13.35
N LEU A 21 -5.09 2.74 12.47
CA LEU A 21 -4.97 2.50 11.04
C LEU A 21 -3.76 3.29 10.57
N CYS A 22 -2.72 2.60 10.13
CA CYS A 22 -1.47 3.24 9.71
C CYS A 22 -1.13 2.90 8.26
N CYS A 23 -0.38 3.77 7.61
CA CYS A 23 0.24 3.52 6.32
C CYS A 23 1.09 2.26 6.40
N VAL A 24 0.86 1.29 5.51
CA VAL A 24 1.65 0.04 5.50
C VAL A 24 3.11 0.24 5.09
N ILE A 25 3.44 1.38 4.47
CA ILE A 25 4.82 1.73 4.09
C ILE A 25 5.53 2.43 5.26
N CYS A 26 5.16 3.66 5.58
CA CYS A 26 5.93 4.51 6.50
C CYS A 26 5.42 4.52 7.94
N GLY A 27 4.29 3.87 8.24
CA GLY A 27 3.72 3.84 9.59
C GLY A 27 2.99 5.10 10.04
N GLU A 28 2.88 6.14 9.21
CA GLU A 28 2.00 7.31 9.43
C GLU A 28 0.61 6.86 9.88
N ASP A 29 0.05 7.46 10.93
CA ASP A 29 -1.20 7.03 11.55
C ASP A 29 -2.20 8.16 11.83
N ASP A 30 -1.94 9.38 11.33
CA ASP A 30 -2.94 10.44 11.27
C ASP A 30 -4.09 10.03 10.33
N PRO A 31 -5.31 9.80 10.84
CA PRO A 31 -6.44 9.34 10.05
C PRO A 31 -6.85 10.33 8.93
N ASP A 32 -6.55 11.62 9.05
CA ASP A 32 -6.92 12.64 8.06
C ASP A 32 -6.06 12.59 6.78
N VAL A 33 -4.95 11.86 6.83
CA VAL A 33 -4.03 11.68 5.70
C VAL A 33 -3.97 10.24 5.20
N ILE A 34 -4.71 9.31 5.79
CA ILE A 34 -4.78 7.90 5.34
C ILE A 34 -5.86 7.71 4.28
N GLU A 35 -5.49 7.02 3.20
CA GLU A 35 -6.35 6.64 2.09
C GLU A 35 -6.32 5.12 1.88
N MET A 36 -7.45 4.56 1.42
CA MET A 36 -7.57 3.14 1.12
C MET A 36 -7.14 2.87 -0.32
N HIS A 37 -5.88 2.50 -0.50
CA HIS A 37 -5.28 2.21 -1.79
C HIS A 37 -5.70 0.85 -2.33
N HIS A 38 -6.02 0.77 -3.63
CA HIS A 38 -6.35 -0.48 -4.32
C HIS A 38 -5.10 -1.00 -5.07
N PRO A 39 -4.29 -1.90 -4.50
CA PRO A 39 -3.04 -2.38 -5.11
C PRO A 39 -3.24 -3.06 -6.47
N TYR A 40 -4.42 -3.62 -6.73
CA TYR A 40 -4.76 -4.24 -8.03
C TYR A 40 -5.57 -3.31 -8.94
N GLY A 41 -5.87 -2.09 -8.50
CA GLY A 41 -6.79 -1.17 -9.17
C GLY A 41 -8.26 -1.42 -8.81
N ARG A 42 -8.99 -0.33 -8.62
CA ARG A 42 -10.40 -0.31 -8.19
C ARG A 42 -11.34 -1.12 -9.10
N ASN A 43 -11.01 -1.23 -10.39
CA ASN A 43 -11.84 -1.97 -11.36
C ASN A 43 -11.50 -3.46 -11.44
N ASN A 44 -10.46 -3.93 -10.73
CA ASN A 44 -10.00 -5.32 -10.80
C ASN A 44 -10.12 -6.08 -9.49
N SER A 45 -10.23 -5.40 -8.34
CA SER A 45 -10.36 -6.01 -7.02
C SER A 45 -10.83 -4.99 -5.98
N ASP A 46 -11.64 -5.45 -5.01
CA ASP A 46 -12.04 -4.68 -3.82
C ASP A 46 -10.98 -4.70 -2.71
N GLN A 47 -9.88 -5.43 -2.90
CA GLN A 47 -8.80 -5.46 -1.92
C GLN A 47 -8.16 -4.08 -1.80
N VAL A 48 -8.05 -3.62 -0.56
CA VAL A 48 -7.46 -2.32 -0.22
C VAL A 48 -6.42 -2.43 0.88
N GLN A 49 -5.48 -1.49 0.91
CA GLN A 49 -4.51 -1.30 1.98
C GLN A 49 -4.40 0.17 2.38
N PRO A 50 -4.21 0.48 3.67
CA PRO A 50 -4.06 1.86 4.12
C PRO A 50 -2.69 2.42 3.70
N LEU A 51 -2.70 3.58 3.05
CA LEU A 51 -1.51 4.35 2.72
C LEU A 51 -1.72 5.80 3.10
N CYS A 52 -0.68 6.50 3.56
CA CYS A 52 -0.74 7.95 3.68
C CYS A 52 -0.71 8.58 2.28
N LYS A 53 -1.28 9.79 2.13
CA LYS A 53 -1.29 10.56 0.88
C LYS A 53 0.07 10.64 0.19
N ASN A 54 1.16 10.77 0.97
CA ASN A 54 2.52 10.82 0.44
C ASN A 54 2.93 9.50 -0.22
N CYS A 55 2.86 8.38 0.49
CA CYS A 55 3.19 7.05 -0.05
C CYS A 55 2.25 6.66 -1.20
N HIS A 56 0.96 7.00 -1.07
CA HIS A 56 -0.02 6.76 -2.12
C HIS A 56 0.36 7.49 -3.41
N SER A 57 0.76 8.76 -3.33
CA SER A 57 1.14 9.57 -4.49
C SER A 57 2.32 8.99 -5.27
N LYS A 58 3.29 8.36 -4.59
CA LYS A 58 4.46 7.74 -5.22
C LYS A 58 4.06 6.53 -6.07
N ILE A 59 3.16 5.70 -5.57
CA ILE A 59 2.62 4.55 -6.31
C ILE A 59 1.75 5.03 -7.48
N THR A 60 0.89 6.03 -7.24
CA THR A 60 0.06 6.62 -8.29
C THR A 60 0.90 7.23 -9.41
N ARG A 61 2.07 7.81 -9.09
CA ARG A 61 3.01 8.32 -10.09
C ARG A 61 3.52 7.21 -11.03
N GLU A 62 3.88 6.05 -10.50
CA GLU A 62 4.28 4.90 -11.32
C GLU A 62 3.12 4.36 -12.16
N GLN A 63 1.92 4.26 -11.57
CA GLN A 63 0.70 3.90 -12.30
C GLN A 63 0.41 4.86 -13.45
N ASN A 64 0.58 6.17 -13.24
CA ASN A 64 0.30 7.20 -14.24
C ASN A 64 1.28 7.22 -15.42
N LYS A 65 2.40 6.48 -15.36
CA LYS A 65 3.25 6.23 -16.54
C LYS A 65 2.55 5.37 -17.58
N LEU A 66 1.52 4.61 -17.18
CA LEU A 66 0.65 3.88 -18.09
C LEU A 66 -0.44 4.80 -18.66
N SER A 67 -0.76 4.62 -19.93
CA SER A 67 -1.78 5.43 -20.61
C SER A 67 -3.15 5.31 -19.92
N PRO A 68 -3.98 6.37 -19.93
CA PRO A 68 -5.33 6.32 -19.33
C PRO A 68 -6.19 5.17 -19.89
N LYS A 69 -6.05 4.83 -21.18
CA LYS A 69 -6.73 3.70 -21.82
C LYS A 69 -6.36 2.37 -21.17
N ALA A 70 -5.08 2.15 -20.89
CA ALA A 70 -4.57 0.93 -20.27
C ALA A 70 -5.00 0.76 -18.80
N ARG A 71 -5.44 1.85 -18.15
CA ARG A 71 -5.92 1.88 -16.76
C ARG A 71 -7.44 1.93 -16.62
N SER A 72 -8.15 2.03 -17.74
CA SER A 72 -9.61 2.13 -17.75
C SER A 72 -10.27 0.82 -17.34
N GLY A 73 -11.52 0.89 -16.88
CA GLY A 73 -12.32 -0.32 -16.59
C GLY A 73 -12.55 -1.21 -17.81
N ASN A 74 -12.48 -0.61 -19.01
CA ASN A 74 -12.67 -1.25 -20.32
C ASN A 74 -11.35 -1.71 -20.97
N ALA A 75 -10.23 -1.65 -20.24
CA ALA A 75 -8.94 -2.12 -20.74
C ALA A 75 -8.96 -3.63 -21.04
N SER A 76 -8.12 -4.09 -21.98
CA SER A 76 -8.03 -5.51 -22.31
C SER A 76 -7.53 -6.32 -21.08
N PRO A 77 -7.77 -7.64 -21.03
CA PRO A 77 -7.24 -8.49 -19.97
C PRO A 77 -5.72 -8.38 -19.79
N GLU A 78 -4.96 -8.25 -20.88
CA GLU A 78 -3.51 -8.06 -20.88
C GLU A 78 -3.13 -6.73 -20.25
N GLN A 79 -3.84 -5.65 -20.59
CA GLN A 79 -3.62 -4.33 -20.01
C GLN A 79 -3.94 -4.29 -18.51
N LYS A 80 -5.02 -4.96 -18.09
CA LYS A 80 -5.37 -5.10 -16.66
C LYS A 80 -4.29 -5.84 -15.89
N ARG A 81 -3.78 -6.95 -16.43
CA ARG A 81 -2.64 -7.70 -15.83
C ARG A 81 -1.39 -6.83 -15.76
N ALA A 82 -1.03 -6.14 -16.84
CA ALA A 82 0.14 -5.25 -16.85
C ALA A 82 0.00 -4.13 -15.80
N PHE A 83 -1.18 -3.51 -15.68
CA PHE A 83 -1.47 -2.50 -14.66
C PHE A 83 -1.31 -3.04 -13.24
N GLN A 84 -1.81 -4.25 -12.97
CA GLN A 84 -1.67 -4.90 -11.67
C GLN A 84 -0.20 -5.15 -11.33
N ILE A 85 0.59 -5.67 -12.28
CA ILE A 85 2.03 -5.92 -12.09
C ILE A 85 2.77 -4.62 -11.77
N VAL A 86 2.52 -3.54 -12.52
CA VAL A 86 3.13 -2.23 -12.25
C VAL A 86 2.72 -1.70 -10.87
N SER A 87 1.45 -1.81 -10.51
CA SER A 87 0.94 -1.32 -9.22
C SER A 87 1.55 -2.05 -8.03
N ILE A 88 1.62 -3.38 -8.11
CA ILE A 88 2.26 -4.23 -7.09
C ILE A 88 3.76 -3.92 -7.03
N GLY A 89 4.43 -3.82 -8.19
CA GLY A 89 5.85 -3.49 -8.27
C GLY A 89 6.17 -2.16 -7.59
N ALA A 90 5.41 -1.11 -7.88
CA ALA A 90 5.57 0.20 -7.26
C ALA A 90 5.38 0.17 -5.74
N LEU A 91 4.37 -0.57 -5.24
CA LEU A 91 4.16 -0.77 -3.81
C LEU A 91 5.35 -1.50 -3.16
N LEU A 92 5.84 -2.58 -3.79
CA LEU A 92 6.97 -3.36 -3.29
C LEU A 92 8.27 -2.55 -3.30
N THR A 93 8.48 -1.67 -4.28
CA THR A 93 9.63 -0.76 -4.32
C THR A 93 9.62 0.17 -3.12
N GLU A 94 8.52 0.86 -2.84
CA GLU A 94 8.44 1.79 -1.70
C GLU A 94 8.58 1.06 -0.36
N LEU A 95 7.97 -0.12 -0.21
CA LEU A 95 8.18 -0.96 0.97
C LEU A 95 9.65 -1.39 1.13
N GLY A 96 10.27 -1.82 0.04
CA GLY A 96 11.68 -2.23 0.02
C GLY A 96 12.62 -1.10 0.43
N THR A 97 12.41 0.09 -0.14
CA THR A 97 13.18 1.29 0.24
C THR A 97 13.03 1.60 1.72
N GLN A 98 11.80 1.62 2.25
CA GLN A 98 11.58 1.89 3.67
C GLN A 98 12.25 0.86 4.58
N LEU A 99 12.21 -0.43 4.22
CA LEU A 99 12.87 -1.48 4.99
C LEU A 99 14.39 -1.32 5.02
N ILE A 100 14.98 -0.93 3.89
CA ILE A 100 16.43 -0.65 3.80
C ILE A 100 16.78 0.56 4.68
N ASP A 101 16.01 1.65 4.60
CA ASP A 101 16.26 2.87 5.37
C ASP A 101 16.20 2.60 6.87
N VAL A 102 15.15 1.92 7.35
CA VAL A 102 15.03 1.50 8.75
C VAL A 102 16.20 0.59 9.16
N GLY A 103 16.59 -0.36 8.32
CA GLY A 103 17.73 -1.22 8.60
C GLY A 103 19.05 -0.45 8.75
N ASN A 104 19.28 0.56 7.90
CA ASN A 104 20.45 1.42 7.97
C ASN A 104 20.43 2.31 9.23
N GLU A 105 19.29 2.90 9.57
CA GLU A 105 19.12 3.70 10.80
C GLU A 105 19.39 2.85 12.04
N MET A 106 18.90 1.61 12.08
CA MET A 106 19.16 0.70 13.19
C MET A 106 20.66 0.45 13.35
N MET A 107 21.40 0.26 12.26
CA MET A 107 22.85 0.02 12.28
C MET A 107 23.67 1.24 12.75
N GLN A 108 23.19 2.46 12.53
CA GLN A 108 23.86 3.69 12.98
C GLN A 108 23.66 3.98 14.47
N ASN A 109 22.63 3.39 15.08
CA ASN A 109 22.23 3.61 16.47
C ASN A 109 22.60 2.43 17.40
N VAL A 110 23.50 1.53 16.94
CA VAL A 110 24.08 0.44 17.75
C VAL A 110 25.39 0.86 18.38
#